data_AF-A0A2G4FS17-F1
#
_entry.id   AF-A0A2G4FS17-F1
#
_cell.length_a   1.000
_cell.length_b   1.000
_cell.length_c   1.000
_cell.angle_alpha   90.00
_cell.angle_beta   90.00
_cell.angle_gamma   90.00
#
_symmetry.space_group_name_H-M   'P 1'
#
loop_
_entity.id
_entity.type
_entity.pdbx_description
1 polymer ?
#
loop_
_entity_poly.entity_id
_entity_poly.type
_entity_poly.pdbx_seq_one_letter_code
_entity_poly.pdbx_strand_id
1 'polypeptide(L)'
;MCFNGAGVVDEIHHPGGYGNEVSTSVAALTEGVIQTMMMNKLKTMSAFLLLLSSVGGLGYHTRAAEPTEALTAKTFAQYQKQIKPQPGESRWMDVPWFLDLHEARQKAAKEGKPLFIYSSGGATGIGSC
;
A
#
# COMPACT_ATOMS: atom_id res chain seq x y z
N MET A 1 -31.09 -5.44 -28.46
CA MET A 1 -31.04 -6.22 -29.72
C MET A 1 -31.00 -7.69 -29.33
N CYS A 2 -32.09 -8.41 -29.58
CA CYS A 2 -32.14 -9.86 -29.50
C CYS A 2 -32.00 -10.41 -30.91
N PHE A 3 -31.19 -11.46 -31.13
CA PHE A 3 -31.34 -12.34 -32.28
C PHE A 3 -31.28 -13.80 -31.81
N ASN A 4 -32.45 -14.43 -31.92
CA ASN A 4 -32.70 -15.86 -31.89
C ASN A 4 -32.17 -16.53 -33.18
N GLY A 5 -31.95 -17.84 -33.16
CA GLY A 5 -31.88 -18.62 -34.40
C GLY A 5 -31.40 -20.06 -34.21
N ALA A 6 -32.34 -21.00 -34.20
CA ALA A 6 -32.13 -22.45 -34.18
C ALA A 6 -31.88 -23.05 -35.59
N GLY A 7 -31.38 -24.29 -35.63
CA GLY A 7 -31.28 -25.18 -36.82
C GLY A 7 -29.87 -25.80 -36.94
N VAL A 8 -29.60 -27.09 -36.65
CA VAL A 8 -29.84 -28.32 -37.47
C VAL A 8 -29.41 -28.07 -38.93
N VAL A 9 -28.41 -28.72 -39.54
CA VAL A 9 -28.20 -30.11 -40.00
C VAL A 9 -26.65 -30.19 -40.28
N ASP A 10 -25.88 -31.28 -40.12
CA ASP A 10 -25.74 -32.38 -41.08
C ASP A 10 -24.67 -33.39 -40.63
N GLU A 11 -24.89 -34.63 -41.00
CA GLU A 11 -24.12 -35.84 -40.70
C GLU A 11 -23.38 -36.28 -41.97
N ILE A 12 -22.04 -36.28 -41.98
CA ILE A 12 -21.24 -36.92 -43.05
C ILE A 12 -20.01 -37.65 -42.47
N HIS A 13 -20.21 -38.95 -42.27
CA HIS A 13 -19.38 -40.11 -42.65
C HIS A 13 -17.82 -40.08 -42.70
N HIS A 14 -17.25 -41.04 -41.94
CA HIS A 14 -16.06 -41.89 -42.20
C HIS A 14 -14.63 -41.33 -41.99
N PRO A 15 -13.58 -42.19 -41.87
CA PRO A 15 -13.41 -43.46 -41.14
C PRO A 15 -12.04 -43.52 -40.36
N GLY A 16 -11.81 -44.57 -39.57
CA GLY A 16 -10.49 -44.94 -39.02
C GLY A 16 -10.19 -44.26 -37.67
N GLY A 17 -10.04 -44.97 -36.55
CA GLY A 17 -9.05 -46.03 -36.36
C GLY A 17 -7.68 -45.40 -36.22
N TYR A 18 -7.16 -45.26 -35.00
CA TYR A 18 -5.78 -45.56 -34.59
C TYR A 18 -5.62 -45.34 -33.08
N GLY A 19 -4.92 -46.27 -32.47
CA GLY A 19 -4.94 -46.55 -31.05
C GLY A 19 -4.38 -45.45 -30.16
N ASN A 20 -4.93 -45.43 -28.94
CA ASN A 20 -4.41 -44.73 -27.79
C ASN A 20 -3.12 -45.40 -27.30
N GLU A 21 -1.96 -45.06 -27.87
CA GLU A 21 -0.67 -45.50 -27.31
C GLU A 21 0.43 -44.41 -27.42
N VAL A 22 0.12 -43.16 -27.08
CA VAL A 22 1.18 -42.15 -26.88
C VAL A 22 0.83 -41.19 -25.74
N SER A 23 0.71 -41.64 -24.48
CA SER A 23 0.64 -40.69 -23.35
C SER A 23 0.80 -41.32 -21.94
N THR A 24 1.84 -42.11 -21.69
CA THR A 24 2.18 -42.49 -20.30
C THR A 24 3.68 -42.36 -19.99
N SER A 25 4.54 -42.56 -20.99
CA SER A 25 6.00 -42.46 -20.79
C SER A 25 6.51 -41.02 -20.60
N VAL A 26 5.87 -40.02 -21.23
CA VAL A 26 6.28 -38.60 -21.08
C VAL A 26 5.90 -38.04 -19.71
N ALA A 27 4.74 -38.42 -19.18
CA ALA A 27 4.26 -37.96 -17.87
C ALA A 27 5.17 -38.42 -16.72
N ALA A 28 5.60 -39.69 -16.74
CA ALA A 28 6.49 -40.25 -15.72
C ALA A 28 7.90 -39.62 -15.73
N LEU A 29 8.41 -39.22 -16.90
CA LEU A 29 9.70 -38.52 -16.98
C LEU A 29 9.62 -37.08 -16.43
N THR A 30 8.49 -36.40 -16.63
CA THR A 30 8.31 -35.03 -16.14
C THR A 30 8.18 -34.94 -14.63
N GLU A 31 7.64 -35.96 -13.96
CA GLU A 31 7.41 -35.94 -12.51
C GLU A 31 8.73 -35.96 -11.72
N GLY A 32 9.68 -36.81 -12.13
CA GLY A 32 11.01 -36.88 -11.52
C GLY A 32 11.88 -35.65 -11.80
N VAL A 33 11.79 -35.09 -13.01
CA VAL A 33 12.55 -33.88 -13.40
C VAL A 33 11.99 -32.62 -12.73
N ILE A 34 10.67 -32.49 -12.62
CA ILE A 34 10.06 -31.33 -11.95
C ILE A 34 10.35 -31.35 -10.45
N GLN A 35 10.30 -32.51 -9.78
CA GLN A 35 10.69 -32.61 -8.37
C GLN A 35 12.16 -32.25 -8.14
N THR A 36 13.07 -32.77 -8.97
CA THR A 36 14.50 -32.47 -8.85
C THR A 36 14.82 -31.01 -9.18
N MET A 37 14.14 -30.42 -10.17
CA MET A 37 14.28 -29.00 -10.49
C MET A 37 13.69 -28.08 -9.41
N MET A 38 12.53 -28.41 -8.83
CA MET A 38 11.97 -27.63 -7.72
C MET A 38 12.86 -27.66 -6.49
N MET A 39 13.41 -28.83 -6.14
CA MET A 39 14.21 -28.99 -4.94
C MET A 39 15.60 -28.32 -5.06
N ASN A 40 16.19 -28.27 -6.25
CA ASN A 40 17.41 -27.49 -6.50
C ASN A 40 17.15 -25.98 -6.50
N LYS A 41 16.02 -25.50 -7.02
CA LYS A 41 15.64 -24.08 -6.99
C LYS A 41 15.35 -23.59 -5.57
N LEU A 42 14.71 -24.42 -4.74
CA LEU A 42 14.45 -24.06 -3.33
C LEU A 42 15.73 -24.02 -2.49
N LYS A 43 16.62 -25.00 -2.66
CA LYS A 43 17.92 -25.02 -1.96
C LYS A 43 18.80 -23.82 -2.33
N THR A 44 18.83 -23.46 -3.61
CA THR A 44 19.58 -22.28 -4.07
C THR A 44 19.00 -20.99 -3.51
N MET A 45 17.67 -20.78 -3.55
CA MET A 45 17.04 -19.59 -2.98
C MET A 45 17.26 -19.47 -1.46
N SER A 46 17.17 -20.57 -0.72
CA SER A 46 17.41 -20.57 0.73
C SER A 46 18.85 -20.19 1.08
N ALA A 47 19.83 -20.69 0.32
CA ALA A 47 21.23 -20.30 0.49
C ALA A 47 21.45 -18.80 0.22
N PHE A 48 20.84 -18.25 -0.83
CA PHE A 48 20.93 -16.82 -1.14
C PHE A 48 20.28 -15.94 -0.07
N LEU A 49 19.12 -16.33 0.47
CA LEU A 49 18.43 -15.59 1.53
C LEU A 49 19.25 -15.53 2.82
N LEU A 50 19.88 -16.66 3.21
CA LEU A 50 20.77 -16.70 4.38
C LEU A 50 22.04 -15.86 4.17
N LEU A 51 22.54 -15.79 2.94
CA LEU A 51 23.71 -14.97 2.60
C LEU A 51 23.38 -13.47 2.58
N LEU A 52 22.16 -13.09 2.19
CA LEU A 52 21.70 -11.71 2.21
C LEU A 52 21.36 -11.20 3.62
N SER A 53 20.80 -12.06 4.48
CA SER A 53 20.44 -11.67 5.86
C SER A 53 21.66 -11.43 6.75
N SER A 54 22.77 -12.14 6.50
CA SER A 54 24.03 -11.97 7.24
C SER A 54 24.74 -10.64 6.94
N VAL A 55 24.52 -10.03 5.77
CA VAL A 55 25.05 -8.70 5.43
C VAL A 55 24.15 -7.58 5.95
N GLY A 56 22.82 -7.80 6.00
CA GLY A 56 21.86 -6.82 6.50
C GLY A 56 21.82 -6.66 8.02
N GLY A 57 22.08 -7.73 8.78
CA GLY A 57 21.93 -7.73 10.25
C GLY A 57 22.89 -6.81 11.01
N LEU A 58 24.12 -6.62 10.54
CA LEU A 58 25.09 -5.77 11.22
C LEU A 58 24.80 -4.27 11.06
N GLY A 59 24.14 -3.85 9.98
CA GLY A 59 23.82 -2.45 9.72
C GLY A 59 22.68 -1.90 10.60
N TYR A 60 21.77 -2.75 11.08
CA TYR A 60 20.69 -2.33 11.97
C TYR A 60 21.17 -2.11 13.41
N HIS A 61 22.20 -2.82 13.87
CA HIS A 61 22.70 -2.71 15.25
C HIS A 61 23.53 -1.44 15.50
N THR A 62 24.09 -0.81 14.46
CA THR A 62 24.89 0.42 14.62
C THR A 62 24.05 1.70 14.55
N ARG A 63 22.73 1.61 14.39
CA ARG A 63 21.81 2.76 14.50
C ARG A 63 21.19 2.88 15.89
N ALA A 64 21.94 2.55 16.93
CA ALA A 64 21.49 2.64 18.32
C ALA A 64 22.35 3.67 19.06
N ALA A 65 21.66 4.68 19.61
CA ALA A 65 22.14 5.83 20.39
C ALA A 65 22.75 6.98 19.55
N GLU A 66 21.86 7.84 19.03
CA GLU A 66 22.25 9.24 18.94
C GLU A 66 22.56 9.73 20.37
N PRO A 67 23.66 10.48 20.59
CA PRO A 67 23.95 11.04 21.90
C PRO A 67 22.81 11.97 22.31
N THR A 68 22.01 11.56 23.29
CA THR A 68 21.02 12.46 23.90
C THR A 68 21.80 13.49 24.70
N GLU A 69 22.09 14.64 24.09
CA GLU A 69 22.61 15.79 24.82
C GLU A 69 21.69 16.09 26.00
N ALA A 70 22.26 16.13 27.20
CA ALA A 70 21.49 16.38 28.41
C ALA A 70 20.79 17.73 28.32
N LEU A 71 19.47 17.76 28.56
CA LEU A 71 18.67 18.97 28.54
C LEU A 71 19.10 19.88 29.70
N THR A 72 19.77 20.99 29.38
CA THR A 72 20.17 22.02 30.35
C THR A 72 19.12 23.12 30.40
N ALA A 73 19.11 23.94 31.45
CA ALA A 73 18.20 25.10 31.53
C ALA A 73 18.35 26.05 30.33
N LYS A 74 19.57 26.21 29.80
CA LYS A 74 19.86 27.07 28.64
C LYS A 74 19.31 26.46 27.34
N THR A 75 19.54 25.16 27.10
CA THR A 75 19.04 24.49 25.89
C THR A 75 17.52 24.29 25.95
N PHE A 76 16.95 24.07 27.13
CA PHE A 76 15.50 24.03 27.33
C PHE A 76 14.83 25.34 26.94
N ALA A 77 15.32 26.49 27.41
CA ALA A 77 14.74 27.79 27.06
C ALA A 77 14.77 28.05 25.55
N GLN A 78 15.85 27.62 24.88
CA GLN A 78 15.97 27.69 23.43
C GLN A 78 14.91 26.84 22.71
N TYR A 79 14.75 25.57 23.11
CA TYR A 79 13.76 24.67 22.49
C TYR A 79 12.31 25.07 22.83
N GLN A 80 12.04 25.50 24.07
CA GLN A 80 10.73 25.99 24.48
C GLN A 80 10.29 27.19 23.62
N LYS A 81 11.23 28.07 23.26
CA LYS A 81 10.94 29.20 22.37
C LYS A 81 10.44 28.74 21.01
N GLN A 82 10.94 27.61 20.49
CA GLN A 82 10.54 27.06 19.19
C GLN A 82 9.19 26.33 19.22
N ILE A 83 8.83 25.73 20.36
CA ILE A 83 7.55 25.02 20.53
C ILE A 83 6.37 26.00 20.63
N LYS A 84 6.61 27.21 21.15
CA LYS A 84 5.56 28.23 21.24
C LYS A 84 5.12 28.67 19.83
N PRO A 85 3.82 28.90 19.59
CA PRO A 85 3.35 29.43 18.31
C PRO A 85 4.11 30.71 17.95
N GLN A 86 4.72 30.71 16.77
CA GLN A 86 5.39 31.89 16.26
C GLN A 86 4.38 32.83 15.59
N PRO A 87 4.66 34.15 15.54
CA PRO A 87 3.85 35.08 14.76
C PRO A 87 3.74 34.62 13.31
N GLY A 88 2.50 34.47 12.82
CA GLY A 88 2.23 34.04 11.44
C GLY A 88 2.31 32.53 11.20
N GLU A 89 2.53 31.69 12.21
CA GLU A 89 2.53 30.23 12.05
C GLU A 89 1.12 29.67 11.88
N SER A 90 0.14 30.25 12.56
CA SER A 90 -1.26 29.81 12.56
C SER A 90 -2.18 30.71 11.75
N ARG A 91 -1.81 31.06 10.50
CA ARG A 91 -2.63 31.93 9.62
C ARG A 91 -4.03 31.41 9.35
N TRP A 92 -4.22 30.10 9.46
CA TRP A 92 -5.53 29.48 9.35
C TRP A 92 -6.48 29.93 10.47
N MET A 93 -5.99 30.41 11.61
CA MET A 93 -6.82 31.00 12.67
C MET A 93 -7.38 32.39 12.31
N ASP A 94 -6.73 33.09 11.39
CA ASP A 94 -7.15 34.44 10.96
C ASP A 94 -8.30 34.40 9.95
N VAL A 95 -8.59 33.23 9.39
CA VAL A 95 -9.67 33.04 8.41
C VAL A 95 -11.02 33.13 9.15
N PRO A 96 -11.99 33.91 8.65
CA PRO A 96 -13.32 34.00 9.24
C PRO A 96 -14.13 32.74 8.92
N TRP A 97 -13.87 31.66 9.68
CA TRP A 97 -14.56 30.39 9.52
C TRP A 97 -16.05 30.53 9.84
N PHE A 98 -16.88 29.98 8.96
CA PHE A 98 -18.30 29.79 9.24
C PHE A 98 -18.49 28.48 10.01
N LEU A 99 -19.10 28.56 11.18
CA LEU A 99 -19.40 27.39 12.01
C LEU A 99 -20.71 26.71 11.60
N ASP A 100 -21.63 27.46 10.97
CA ASP A 100 -22.87 26.94 10.40
C ASP A 100 -22.74 26.69 8.89
N LEU A 101 -23.00 25.46 8.46
CA LEU A 101 -22.89 25.06 7.07
C LEU A 101 -23.99 25.66 6.18
N HIS A 102 -25.18 25.88 6.72
CA HIS A 102 -26.31 26.43 5.98
C HIS A 102 -26.06 27.90 5.60
N GLU A 103 -25.62 28.71 6.55
CA GLU A 103 -25.23 30.11 6.32
C GLU A 103 -24.10 30.23 5.31
N ALA A 104 -23.06 29.38 5.45
CA ALA A 104 -21.93 29.36 4.53
C ALA A 104 -22.36 29.05 3.09
N ARG A 105 -23.30 28.10 2.92
CA ARG A 105 -23.87 27.76 1.60
C ARG A 105 -24.68 28.91 0.99
N GLN A 106 -25.50 29.60 1.78
CA GLN A 106 -26.28 30.74 1.29
C GLN A 106 -25.35 31.86 0.80
N LYS A 107 -24.29 32.17 1.56
CA LYS A 107 -23.30 33.18 1.18
C LYS A 107 -22.54 32.80 -0.08
N ALA A 108 -22.08 31.54 -0.18
CA ALA A 108 -21.40 31.02 -1.36
C ALA A 108 -22.27 31.11 -2.62
N ALA A 109 -23.56 30.76 -2.52
CA ALA A 109 -24.52 30.87 -3.61
C ALA A 109 -24.76 32.33 -4.05
N LYS A 110 -24.87 33.26 -3.08
CA LYS A 110 -25.03 34.69 -3.37
C LYS A 110 -23.81 35.31 -4.04
N GLU A 111 -22.60 34.91 -3.62
CA GLU A 111 -21.34 35.42 -4.16
C GLU A 111 -20.86 34.67 -5.41
N GLY A 112 -21.51 33.56 -5.77
CA GLY A 112 -21.09 32.69 -6.88
C GLY A 112 -19.71 32.04 -6.65
N LYS A 113 -19.30 31.82 -5.40
CA LYS A 113 -17.99 31.28 -5.03
C LYS A 113 -18.09 29.82 -4.57
N PRO A 114 -17.09 28.97 -4.84
CA PRO A 114 -17.06 27.62 -4.32
C PRO A 114 -16.88 27.63 -2.79
N LEU A 115 -17.43 26.60 -2.12
CA LEU A 115 -17.30 26.42 -0.67
C LEU A 115 -16.08 25.55 -0.36
N PHE A 116 -15.22 26.02 0.55
CA PHE A 116 -14.14 25.23 1.13
C PHE A 116 -14.53 24.75 2.52
N ILE A 117 -14.62 23.42 2.71
CA ILE A 117 -14.96 22.81 4.00
C ILE A 117 -13.70 22.18 4.58
N TYR A 118 -13.37 22.58 5.80
CA TYR A 118 -12.29 22.00 6.58
C TYR A 118 -12.86 21.24 7.77
N SER A 119 -12.46 19.97 7.92
CA SER A 119 -12.81 19.12 9.05
C SER A 119 -11.54 18.43 9.52
N SER A 120 -11.05 18.80 10.69
CA SER A 120 -10.01 18.02 11.37
C SER A 120 -10.69 16.94 12.22
N GLY A 121 -10.16 15.71 12.18
CA GLY A 121 -10.51 14.71 13.19
C GLY A 121 -10.22 15.30 14.57
N GLY A 122 -11.13 15.13 15.52
CA GLY A 122 -11.09 15.72 16.87
C GLY A 122 -9.92 15.25 17.74
N ALA A 123 -8.69 15.41 17.26
CA ALA A 123 -7.51 15.45 18.08
C ALA A 123 -7.44 16.87 18.64
N THR A 124 -8.06 17.07 19.80
CA THR A 124 -7.57 18.12 20.68
C THR A 124 -6.07 17.85 20.84
N GLY A 125 -5.21 18.76 20.37
CA GLY A 125 -3.75 18.68 20.55
C GLY A 125 -3.31 18.74 22.03
N ILE A 126 -4.27 18.60 22.93
CA ILE A 126 -4.22 18.62 24.38
C ILE A 126 -5.08 17.41 24.73
N GLY A 127 -4.48 16.32 25.22
CA GLY A 127 -5.19 15.09 25.54
C GLY A 127 -6.43 15.36 26.38
N SER A 128 -7.45 14.50 26.26
CA SER A 128 -8.62 14.54 27.13
C SER A 128 -8.15 14.50 28.59
N CYS A 129 -8.47 15.54 29.37
CA CYS A 129 -8.25 15.55 30.81
C CYS A 129 -9.13 14.50 31.51
#